data_AF-A0A832Q7A0-F1
#
_entry.id   AF-A0A832Q7A0-F1
#
_cell.length_a   1.000
_cell.length_b   1.000
_cell.length_c   1.000
_cell.angle_alpha   90.00
_cell.angle_beta   90.00
_cell.angle_gamma   90.00
#
_symmetry.space_group_name_H-M   'P 1'
#
loop_
_entity.id
_entity.type
_entity.pdbx_description
1 polymer ?
#
loop_
_entity_poly.entity_id
_entity_poly.type
_entity_poly.pdbx_seq_one_letter_code
_entity_poly.pdbx_strand_id
1 'polypeptide(L)'
;MTISLSTCLQLSAAPQPRSATLLTGLTGLTGIVLMSLALSACGPAADSAAPASSSEADNVRLANLQELAAVIGNWYALNRDLPSTLIALGPSAGMSSALVKAVENHEYDYEVLGNEDYNLCARFDMQSKNLNRDNQWYHDAGKHCFRLSPAYGQY
;
A
#
# COMPACT_ATOMS: atom_id res chain seq x y z
N MET A 1 15.33 -31.62 -10.24
CA MET A 1 15.15 -30.42 -9.40
C MET A 1 15.87 -30.67 -8.08
N THR A 2 17.11 -30.18 -7.98
CA THR A 2 17.94 -30.26 -6.77
C THR A 2 17.88 -28.91 -6.06
N ILE A 3 17.32 -28.89 -4.85
CA ILE A 3 17.23 -27.68 -4.02
C ILE A 3 18.57 -27.54 -3.30
N SER A 4 19.31 -26.50 -3.66
CA SER A 4 20.56 -26.12 -3.00
C SER A 4 20.24 -25.39 -1.70
N LEU A 5 20.36 -26.08 -0.56
CA LEU A 5 20.29 -25.43 0.76
C LEU A 5 21.62 -24.71 1.01
N SER A 6 21.66 -23.41 0.75
CA SER A 6 22.76 -22.54 1.18
C SER A 6 22.61 -22.22 2.66
N THR A 7 23.33 -22.99 3.47
CA THR A 7 23.54 -22.78 4.91
C THR A 7 24.28 -21.44 5.10
N CYS A 8 23.55 -20.37 5.43
CA CYS A 8 24.18 -19.13 5.90
C CYS A 8 24.61 -19.31 7.35
N LEU A 9 25.84 -19.79 7.53
CA LEU A 9 26.58 -19.74 8.78
C LEU A 9 27.02 -18.28 8.99
N GLN A 10 26.16 -17.41 9.51
CA GLN A 10 26.57 -16.06 9.89
C GLN A 10 27.04 -16.03 11.36
N LEU A 11 28.36 -15.98 11.45
CA LEU A 11 29.18 -15.65 12.61
C LEU A 11 28.73 -14.28 13.17
N SER A 12 27.83 -14.30 14.15
CA SER A 12 27.36 -13.09 14.83
C SER A 12 28.43 -12.61 15.81
N ALA A 13 29.00 -11.45 15.52
CA ALA A 13 29.95 -10.75 16.38
C ALA A 13 29.23 -10.31 17.67
N ALA A 14 29.57 -10.96 18.79
CA ALA A 14 29.07 -10.59 20.10
C ALA A 14 29.64 -9.21 20.53
N PRO A 15 28.81 -8.28 21.05
CA PRO A 15 29.31 -7.10 21.73
C PRO A 15 29.90 -7.51 23.09
N GLN A 16 31.17 -7.15 23.35
CA GLN A 16 31.79 -7.37 24.65
C GLN A 16 31.17 -6.44 25.70
N PRO A 17 30.63 -6.97 26.82
CA PRO A 17 30.25 -6.15 27.96
C PRO A 17 31.53 -5.68 28.69
N ARG A 18 31.63 -4.36 28.89
CA ARG A 18 32.66 -3.73 29.72
C ARG A 18 32.43 -4.13 31.19
N SER A 19 33.30 -4.97 31.73
CA SER A 19 33.34 -5.31 33.16
C SER A 19 33.80 -4.09 33.97
N ALA A 20 32.86 -3.39 34.60
CA ALA A 20 33.13 -2.51 35.73
C ALA A 20 32.94 -3.33 37.01
N THR A 21 34.04 -3.90 37.52
CA THR A 21 34.04 -4.65 38.78
C THR A 21 34.06 -3.67 39.95
N LEU A 22 32.88 -3.34 40.49
CA LEU A 22 32.75 -2.74 41.82
C LEU A 22 32.73 -3.87 42.86
N LEU A 23 33.82 -4.00 43.61
CA LEU A 23 33.92 -4.86 44.79
C LEU A 23 33.12 -4.21 45.93
N THR A 24 31.92 -4.71 46.19
CA THR A 24 31.26 -4.56 47.49
C THR A 24 31.07 -5.94 48.08
N GLY A 25 31.85 -6.23 49.11
CA GLY A 25 31.71 -7.43 49.91
C GLY A 25 30.55 -7.36 50.90
N LEU A 26 30.26 -8.54 51.43
CA LEU A 26 29.39 -8.90 52.55
C LEU A 26 27.90 -9.23 52.26
N THR A 27 27.63 -10.49 52.61
CA THR A 27 26.41 -11.09 53.20
C THR A 27 25.33 -11.61 52.27
N GLY A 28 24.95 -12.87 52.51
CA GLY A 28 23.63 -13.40 52.16
C GLY A 28 23.64 -14.70 51.38
N LEU A 29 23.64 -15.84 52.09
CA LEU A 29 23.23 -17.14 51.58
C LEU A 29 21.76 -17.09 51.13
N THR A 30 21.51 -16.94 49.83
CA THR A 30 20.23 -17.32 49.22
C THR A 30 20.52 -17.92 47.85
N GLY A 31 20.44 -19.25 47.76
CA GLY A 31 20.48 -19.98 46.51
C GLY A 31 19.23 -19.65 45.70
N ILE A 32 19.40 -18.89 44.62
CA ILE A 32 18.34 -18.61 43.65
C ILE A 32 18.62 -19.49 42.43
N VAL A 33 17.81 -20.53 42.26
CA VAL A 33 17.78 -21.33 41.03
C VAL A 33 17.10 -20.49 39.96
N LEU A 34 17.88 -19.80 39.14
CA LEU A 34 17.39 -19.08 37.95
C LEU A 34 17.12 -20.09 36.83
N MET A 35 15.88 -20.57 36.77
CA MET A 35 15.40 -21.40 35.68
C MET A 35 15.02 -20.48 34.50
N SER A 36 16.01 -20.18 33.66
CA SER A 36 15.84 -19.35 32.47
C SER A 36 15.11 -20.13 31.37
N LEU A 37 13.78 -19.96 31.29
CA LEU A 37 12.98 -20.45 30.16
C LEU A 37 13.23 -19.53 28.95
N ALA A 38 14.14 -19.93 28.06
CA ALA A 38 14.36 -19.25 26.79
C ALA A 38 13.22 -19.57 25.82
N LEU A 39 12.13 -18.80 25.88
CA LEU A 39 11.11 -18.80 24.82
C LEU A 39 11.64 -18.01 23.62
N SER A 40 12.32 -18.72 22.71
CA SER A 40 12.69 -18.18 21.40
C SER A 40 11.45 -18.13 20.52
N ALA A 41 10.72 -17.03 20.59
CA ALA A 41 9.63 -16.71 19.66
C ALA A 41 10.23 -16.37 18.29
N CYS A 42 10.38 -17.38 17.43
CA CYS A 42 10.59 -17.16 16.01
C CYS A 42 9.24 -16.73 15.40
N GLY A 43 8.97 -15.42 15.41
CA GLY A 43 7.85 -14.85 14.68
C GLY A 43 8.11 -14.94 13.16
N PRO A 44 7.05 -15.06 12.33
CA PRO A 44 7.22 -15.08 10.88
C PRO A 44 7.89 -13.77 10.43
N ALA A 45 8.91 -13.91 9.58
CA ALA A 45 9.58 -12.79 8.95
C ALA A 45 8.54 -11.91 8.24
N ALA A 46 8.38 -10.67 8.71
CA ALA A 46 7.64 -9.66 7.99
C ALA A 46 8.38 -9.40 6.67
N ASP A 47 7.77 -9.83 5.56
CA ASP A 47 8.29 -9.58 4.22
C ASP A 47 8.56 -8.09 4.05
N SER A 48 9.85 -7.75 3.99
CA SER A 48 10.33 -6.38 3.86
C SER A 48 10.24 -5.99 2.38
N ALA A 49 9.05 -5.61 1.92
CA ALA A 49 8.89 -5.02 0.60
C ALA A 49 9.74 -3.75 0.52
N ALA A 50 10.67 -3.69 -0.43
CA ALA A 50 11.46 -2.48 -0.67
C ALA A 50 10.52 -1.29 -0.99
N PRO A 51 10.86 -0.06 -0.56
CA PRO A 51 10.02 1.09 -0.84
C PRO A 51 9.91 1.32 -2.35
N ALA A 52 8.69 1.39 -2.87
CA ALA A 52 8.43 1.76 -4.25
C ALA A 52 8.94 3.18 -4.55
N SER A 53 9.46 3.41 -5.75
CA SER A 53 9.79 4.76 -6.20
C SER A 53 8.53 5.61 -6.35
N SER A 54 8.66 6.94 -6.26
CA SER A 54 7.55 7.87 -6.50
C SER A 54 6.87 7.65 -7.85
N SER A 55 7.67 7.35 -8.89
CA SER A 55 7.13 7.08 -10.23
C SER A 55 6.33 5.78 -10.32
N GLU A 56 6.70 4.76 -9.54
CA GLU A 56 5.94 3.50 -9.49
C GLU A 56 4.64 3.69 -8.70
N ALA A 57 4.68 4.44 -7.60
CA ALA A 57 3.49 4.80 -6.83
C ALA A 57 2.49 5.60 -7.68
N ASP A 58 2.96 6.57 -8.45
CA ASP A 58 2.10 7.35 -9.37
C ASP A 58 1.51 6.50 -10.49
N ASN A 59 2.27 5.54 -11.04
CA ASN A 59 1.74 4.60 -12.03
C ASN A 59 0.63 3.71 -11.44
N VAL A 60 0.79 3.26 -10.19
CA VAL A 60 -0.26 2.51 -9.47
C VAL A 60 -1.50 3.37 -9.26
N ARG A 61 -1.34 4.64 -8.85
CA ARG A 61 -2.46 5.57 -8.70
C ARG A 61 -3.20 5.78 -10.02
N LEU A 62 -2.47 5.94 -11.11
CA LEU A 62 -3.07 6.10 -12.44
C LEU A 62 -3.84 4.85 -12.88
N ALA A 63 -3.25 3.66 -12.69
CA ALA A 63 -3.91 2.39 -12.99
C ALA A 63 -5.19 2.20 -12.15
N ASN A 64 -5.14 2.55 -10.87
CA ASN A 64 -6.30 2.50 -9.97
C ASN A 64 -7.42 3.45 -10.42
N LEU A 65 -7.10 4.68 -10.85
CA LEU A 65 -8.09 5.61 -11.38
C LEU A 65 -8.74 5.11 -12.68
N GLN A 66 -7.96 4.48 -13.55
CA GLN A 66 -8.46 3.84 -14.78
C GLN A 66 -9.39 2.66 -14.46
N GLU A 67 -9.03 1.83 -13.48
CA GLU A 67 -9.87 0.74 -13.00
C GLU A 67 -11.18 1.29 -12.39
N LEU A 68 -11.12 2.32 -11.56
CA LEU A 68 -12.30 2.98 -11.00
C LEU A 68 -13.22 3.53 -12.10
N ALA A 69 -12.67 4.21 -13.11
CA ALA A 69 -13.45 4.73 -14.22
C ALA A 69 -14.16 3.60 -14.99
N ALA A 70 -13.48 2.48 -15.23
CA ALA A 70 -14.08 1.30 -15.87
C ALA A 70 -15.21 0.67 -15.03
N VAL A 71 -14.98 0.53 -13.71
CA VAL A 71 -15.99 -0.02 -12.78
C VAL A 71 -17.21 0.90 -12.67
N ILE A 72 -17.01 2.23 -12.60
CA ILE A 72 -18.10 3.21 -12.62
C ILE A 72 -18.87 3.13 -13.94
N GLY A 73 -18.17 2.99 -15.07
CA GLY A 73 -18.79 2.81 -16.38
C GLY A 73 -19.68 1.56 -16.42
N ASN A 74 -19.19 0.44 -15.90
CA ASN A 74 -19.97 -0.81 -15.80
C ASN A 74 -21.17 -0.66 -14.85
N TRP A 75 -20.99 -0.02 -13.69
CA TRP A 75 -22.07 0.27 -12.77
C TRP A 75 -23.17 1.10 -13.43
N TYR A 76 -22.80 2.17 -14.12
CA TYR A 76 -23.74 3.04 -14.83
C TYR A 76 -24.49 2.29 -15.93
N ALA A 77 -23.81 1.41 -16.68
CA ALA A 77 -24.44 0.59 -17.70
C ALA A 77 -25.56 -0.31 -17.14
N LEU A 78 -25.37 -0.83 -15.92
CA LEU A 78 -26.34 -1.70 -15.25
C LEU A 78 -27.47 -0.93 -14.54
N ASN A 79 -27.15 0.17 -13.88
CA ASN A 79 -28.07 0.88 -13.00
C ASN A 79 -28.70 2.12 -13.63
N ARG A 80 -28.14 2.62 -14.75
CA ARG A 80 -28.51 3.88 -15.40
C ARG A 80 -28.40 5.10 -14.48
N ASP A 81 -27.53 5.01 -13.47
CA ASP A 81 -27.22 6.05 -12.51
C ASP A 81 -25.78 5.90 -12.00
N LEU A 82 -25.17 7.01 -11.60
CA LEU A 82 -23.82 7.02 -11.04
C LEU A 82 -23.84 6.45 -9.61
N PRO A 83 -22.77 5.78 -9.16
CA PRO A 83 -22.68 5.34 -7.77
C PRO A 83 -22.65 6.56 -6.85
N SER A 84 -23.33 6.50 -5.71
CA SER A 84 -23.33 7.60 -4.74
C SER A 84 -21.96 7.82 -4.08
N THR A 85 -21.15 6.76 -3.98
CA THR A 85 -19.80 6.76 -3.41
C THR A 85 -18.94 5.68 -4.05
N LEU A 86 -17.61 5.80 -3.99
CA LEU A 86 -16.71 4.73 -4.44
C LEU A 86 -16.84 3.46 -3.60
N ILE A 87 -17.18 3.58 -2.32
CA ILE A 87 -17.38 2.44 -1.41
C ILE A 87 -18.54 1.56 -1.89
N ALA A 88 -19.57 2.14 -2.51
CA ALA A 88 -20.73 1.41 -3.00
C ALA A 88 -20.41 0.38 -4.11
N LEU A 89 -19.29 0.56 -4.82
CA LEU A 89 -18.88 -0.34 -5.91
C LEU A 89 -18.45 -1.72 -5.35
N GLY A 90 -17.74 -1.75 -4.22
CA GLY A 90 -17.24 -2.98 -3.59
C GLY A 90 -16.50 -3.98 -4.50
N PRO A 91 -16.10 -5.15 -3.97
CA PRO A 91 -15.49 -6.22 -4.78
C PRO A 91 -16.44 -6.80 -5.83
N SER A 92 -17.75 -6.80 -5.56
CA SER A 92 -18.77 -7.36 -6.46
C SER A 92 -18.91 -6.61 -7.78
N ALA A 93 -18.54 -5.32 -7.83
CA ALA A 93 -18.52 -4.56 -9.09
C ALA A 93 -17.24 -4.78 -9.91
N GLY A 94 -16.31 -5.63 -9.46
CA GLY A 94 -15.09 -5.98 -10.18
C GLY A 94 -13.82 -5.25 -9.73
N MET A 95 -13.84 -4.52 -8.60
CA MET A 95 -12.63 -3.91 -8.05
C MET A 95 -11.68 -4.96 -7.47
N SER A 96 -10.38 -4.78 -7.72
CA SER A 96 -9.32 -5.55 -7.07
C SER A 96 -9.31 -5.29 -5.55
N SER A 97 -8.84 -6.28 -4.77
CA SER A 97 -8.76 -6.14 -3.31
C SER A 97 -7.80 -5.03 -2.86
N ALA A 98 -6.78 -4.73 -3.66
CA ALA A 98 -5.88 -3.60 -3.43
C ALA A 98 -6.61 -2.26 -3.64
N LEU A 99 -7.40 -2.14 -4.71
CA LEU A 99 -8.17 -0.94 -4.99
C LEU A 99 -9.24 -0.68 -3.92
N VAL A 100 -9.95 -1.71 -3.47
CA VAL A 100 -10.92 -1.60 -2.37
C VAL A 100 -10.27 -0.98 -1.13
N LYS A 101 -9.10 -1.48 -0.74
CA LYS A 101 -8.35 -0.93 0.41
C LYS A 101 -7.93 0.53 0.19
N ALA A 102 -7.47 0.87 -1.01
CA ALA A 102 -7.07 2.25 -1.32
C ALA A 102 -8.27 3.22 -1.26
N VAL A 103 -9.45 2.79 -1.73
CA VAL A 103 -10.71 3.54 -1.58
C VAL A 103 -11.09 3.69 -0.11
N GLU A 104 -11.03 2.63 0.69
CA GLU A 104 -11.30 2.67 2.15
C GLU A 104 -10.32 3.58 2.90
N ASN A 105 -9.08 3.66 2.43
CA ASN A 105 -8.05 4.56 2.96
C ASN A 105 -8.17 6.01 2.46
N HIS A 106 -9.21 6.34 1.68
CA HIS A 106 -9.45 7.68 1.12
C HIS A 106 -8.29 8.19 0.25
N GLU A 107 -7.65 7.28 -0.51
CA GLU A 107 -6.58 7.67 -1.45
C GLU A 107 -7.11 8.39 -2.70
N TYR A 108 -8.42 8.30 -2.95
CA TYR A 108 -9.10 8.87 -4.11
C TYR A 108 -10.31 9.69 -3.69
N ASP A 109 -10.50 10.84 -4.34
CA ASP A 109 -11.72 11.63 -4.22
C ASP A 109 -12.64 11.35 -5.40
N TYR A 110 -13.94 11.36 -5.12
CA TYR A 110 -15.01 11.20 -6.11
C TYR A 110 -16.10 12.24 -5.88
N GLU A 111 -16.53 12.87 -6.96
CA GLU A 111 -17.58 13.89 -6.92
C GLU A 111 -18.48 13.73 -8.14
N VAL A 112 -19.80 13.64 -7.92
CA VAL A 112 -20.79 13.67 -8.98
C VAL A 112 -21.06 15.13 -9.35
N LEU A 113 -20.85 15.49 -10.62
CA LEU A 113 -21.04 16.84 -11.14
C LEU A 113 -22.39 17.04 -11.83
N GLY A 114 -23.04 15.95 -12.20
CA GLY A 114 -24.32 15.92 -12.90
C GLY A 114 -24.79 14.48 -13.11
N ASN A 115 -25.75 14.29 -14.02
CA ASN A 115 -26.34 12.96 -14.23
C ASN A 115 -25.37 11.94 -14.86
N GLU A 116 -24.40 12.41 -15.65
CA GLU A 116 -23.45 11.56 -16.38
C GLU A 116 -22.00 12.06 -16.27
N ASP A 117 -21.74 13.05 -15.42
CA ASP A 117 -20.43 13.65 -15.26
C ASP A 117 -19.96 13.46 -13.81
N TYR A 118 -18.69 13.12 -13.66
CA TYR A 118 -18.06 12.98 -12.34
C TYR A 118 -16.58 13.34 -12.39
N ASN A 119 -16.01 13.66 -11.23
CA ASN A 119 -14.57 13.80 -11.03
C ASN A 119 -14.02 12.57 -10.32
N LEU A 120 -12.85 12.12 -10.75
CA LEU A 120 -11.97 11.25 -9.98
C LEU A 120 -10.64 11.96 -9.74
N CYS A 121 -10.26 12.12 -8.47
CA CYS A 121 -9.01 12.79 -8.11
C CYS A 121 -8.05 11.89 -7.35
N ALA A 122 -6.76 12.13 -7.56
CA ALA A 122 -5.69 11.57 -6.75
C ALA A 122 -4.61 12.64 -6.52
N ARG A 123 -3.67 12.34 -5.62
CA ARG A 123 -2.46 13.15 -5.44
C ARG A 123 -1.26 12.40 -6.03
N PHE A 124 -0.62 13.02 -7.01
CA PHE A 124 0.58 12.50 -7.67
C PHE A 124 1.83 13.17 -7.12
N ASP A 125 2.90 12.40 -6.98
CA ASP A 125 4.19 12.91 -6.51
C ASP A 125 4.98 13.58 -7.65
N MET A 126 4.76 13.12 -8.88
CA MET A 126 5.43 13.58 -10.09
C MET A 126 4.42 13.91 -11.20
N GLN A 127 4.85 14.75 -12.14
CA GLN A 127 4.15 14.93 -13.40
C GLN A 127 4.22 13.64 -14.23
N SER A 128 3.19 13.39 -15.03
CA SER A 128 3.12 12.24 -15.91
C SER A 128 4.33 12.18 -16.87
N LYS A 129 4.86 10.97 -17.10
CA LYS A 129 6.00 10.77 -18.01
C LYS A 129 5.65 11.09 -19.45
N ASN A 130 4.39 10.89 -19.84
CA ASN A 130 3.89 11.27 -21.14
C ASN A 130 3.62 12.78 -21.16
N LEU A 131 4.38 13.51 -21.96
CA LEU A 131 4.24 14.97 -22.10
C LEU A 131 3.12 15.37 -23.06
N ASN A 132 2.45 14.41 -23.71
CA ASN A 132 1.28 14.70 -24.51
C ASN A 132 0.12 15.12 -23.60
N ARG A 133 -0.12 16.43 -23.53
CA ARG A 133 -1.20 17.04 -22.73
C ARG A 133 -2.60 16.71 -23.28
N ASP A 134 -2.70 16.20 -24.50
CA ASP A 134 -3.96 15.77 -25.09
C ASP A 134 -4.38 14.37 -24.62
N ASN A 135 -3.51 13.67 -23.88
CA ASN A 135 -3.89 12.41 -23.24
C ASN A 135 -4.87 12.71 -22.08
N GLN A 136 -6.04 12.08 -22.09
CA GLN A 136 -7.05 12.24 -21.04
C GLN A 136 -6.55 11.88 -19.62
N TRP A 137 -5.50 11.07 -19.54
CA TRP A 137 -4.84 10.64 -18.30
C TRP A 137 -3.55 11.42 -17.98
N TYR A 138 -3.31 12.54 -18.68
CA TYR A 138 -2.24 13.45 -18.36
C TYR A 138 -2.50 14.13 -17.01
N HIS A 139 -1.47 14.22 -16.16
CA HIS A 139 -1.54 14.91 -14.88
C HIS A 139 -0.22 15.64 -14.57
N ASP A 140 -0.33 16.74 -13.85
CA ASP A 140 0.80 17.38 -13.19
C ASP A 140 1.07 16.75 -11.81
N ALA A 141 2.17 17.14 -11.16
CA ALA A 141 2.40 16.80 -9.77
C ALA A 141 1.39 17.52 -8.86
N GLY A 142 1.03 16.88 -7.74
CA GLY A 142 0.05 17.39 -6.79
C GLY A 142 -1.35 16.78 -6.98
N LYS A 143 -2.37 17.45 -6.44
CA LYS A 143 -3.76 16.99 -6.60
C LYS A 143 -4.21 17.24 -8.03
N HIS A 144 -4.67 16.19 -8.70
CA HIS A 144 -5.24 16.28 -10.04
C HIS A 144 -6.60 15.58 -10.07
N CYS A 145 -7.55 16.17 -10.77
CA CYS A 145 -8.91 15.66 -10.92
C CYS A 145 -9.22 15.45 -12.39
N PHE A 146 -9.59 14.23 -12.76
CA PHE A 146 -10.04 13.88 -14.09
C PHE A 146 -11.57 14.02 -14.13
N ARG A 147 -12.06 14.91 -14.99
CA ARG A 147 -13.48 14.98 -15.29
C ARG A 147 -13.82 13.91 -16.33
N LEU A 148 -14.70 13.01 -15.96
CA LEU A 148 -15.03 11.82 -16.73
C LEU A 148 -16.54 11.70 -16.89
N SER A 149 -16.94 10.90 -17.87
CA SER A 149 -18.32 10.50 -18.09
C SER A 149 -18.36 9.03 -18.50
N PRO A 150 -19.37 8.25 -18.05
CA PRO A 150 -19.50 6.83 -18.42
C PRO A 150 -19.56 6.60 -19.94
N ALA A 151 -20.02 7.60 -20.70
CA ALA A 151 -20.13 7.53 -22.15
C ALA A 151 -18.78 7.63 -22.89
N TYR A 152 -17.74 8.18 -22.24
CA TYR A 152 -16.42 8.43 -22.86
C TYR A 152 -15.33 7.44 -22.44
N GLY A 153 -15.62 6.53 -21.51
CA GLY A 153 -14.64 5.61 -20.90
C GLY A 153 -14.22 4.38 -21.72
N GLN A 154 -14.33 4.40 -23.06
CA GLN A 154 -14.07 3.25 -23.93
C GLN A 154 -12.88 3.49 -24.89
N TYR A 155 -11.82 4.17 -24.45
CA TYR A 155 -10.62 4.39 -25.27
C TYR A 155 -9.33 4.23 -24.48
#